data_AF-A0A969SAK8-F1
#
_entry.id   AF-A0A969SAK8-F1
#
_cell.length_a   1.000
_cell.length_b   1.000
_cell.length_c   1.000
_cell.angle_alpha   90.00
_cell.angle_beta   90.00
_cell.angle_gamma   90.00
#
_symmetry.space_group_name_H-M   'P 1'
#
loop_
_entity.id
_entity.type
_entity.pdbx_description
1 polymer ?
#
loop_
_entity_poly.entity_id
_entity_poly.type
_entity_poly.pdbx_seq_one_letter_code
_entity_poly.pdbx_strand_id
1 'polypeptide(L)' 'MSQESKEKVIVQLTKVFRQYGYEGATLARLSEATGLGKASLSSPFPKGKEEMAAAVL' A
#
# COMPACT_ATOMS: atom_id res chain seq x y z
N MET A 1 19.53 -6.95 1.21
CA MET A 1 18.73 -5.72 1.47
C MET A 1 17.35 -5.93 0.87
N SER A 2 16.21 -6.03 1.56
CA SER A 2 15.89 -6.06 2.99
C SER A 2 14.42 -6.48 3.11
N GLN A 3 14.08 -7.54 3.86
CA GLN A 3 12.67 -7.85 4.20
C GLN A 3 11.98 -6.65 4.90
N GLU A 4 12.78 -5.81 5.56
CA GLU A 4 12.40 -4.55 6.23
C GLU A 4 11.61 -3.56 5.35
N SER A 5 11.77 -3.58 4.02
CA SER A 5 11.05 -2.68 3.11
C SER A 5 9.57 -3.07 2.95
N LYS A 6 9.25 -4.37 2.99
CA LYS A 6 7.88 -4.85 2.78
C LYS A 6 7.00 -4.57 4.01
N GLU A 7 7.51 -4.82 5.20
CA GLU A 7 6.81 -4.51 6.45
C GLU A 7 6.54 -3.01 6.60
N LYS A 8 7.52 -2.15 6.27
CA LYS A 8 7.30 -0.68 6.25
C LYS A 8 6.19 -0.28 5.30
N VAL A 9 6.13 -0.88 4.10
CA VAL A 9 5.04 -0.64 3.14
C VAL A 9 3.71 -1.08 3.72
N ILE A 10 3.61 -2.29 4.27
CA ILE A 10 2.37 -2.79 4.88
C ILE A 10 1.90 -1.85 6.00
N VAL A 11 2.78 -1.40 6.89
CA VAL A 11 2.45 -0.44 7.96
C VAL A 11 1.87 0.86 7.40
N GLN A 12 2.42 1.40 6.30
CA GLN A 12 1.87 2.61 5.68
C GLN A 12 0.54 2.36 4.99
N LEU A 13 0.39 1.24 4.28
CA LEU A 13 -0.88 0.82 3.69
C LEU A 13 -1.98 0.71 4.78
N THR A 14 -1.67 0.07 5.91
CA THR A 14 -2.60 -0.08 7.04
C THR A 14 -3.08 1.28 7.57
N LYS A 15 -2.18 2.27 7.69
CA LYS A 15 -2.54 3.62 8.13
C LYS A 15 -3.53 4.27 7.17
N VAL A 16 -3.29 4.19 5.86
CA VAL A 16 -4.19 4.75 4.84
C VAL A 16 -5.55 4.04 4.87
N PHE A 17 -5.57 2.71 4.90
CA PHE A 17 -6.82 1.95 4.98
C PHE A 17 -7.61 2.22 6.26
N ARG A 18 -6.95 2.37 7.42
CA ARG A 18 -7.61 2.74 8.68
C ARG A 18 -8.14 4.16 8.67
N GLN A 19 -7.42 5.09 8.05
CA GLN A 19 -7.81 6.51 8.04
C GLN A 19 -8.94 6.81 7.04
N TYR A 20 -8.92 6.20 5.86
CA TYR A 20 -9.81 6.55 4.76
C TYR A 20 -10.80 5.43 4.39
N GLY A 21 -10.71 4.26 5.03
CA GLY A 21 -11.44 3.07 4.63
C GLY A 21 -10.96 2.51 3.28
N TYR A 22 -11.56 1.40 2.86
CA TYR A 22 -11.23 0.81 1.55
C TYR A 22 -11.53 1.81 0.43
N GLU A 23 -12.74 2.36 0.33
CA GLU A 23 -13.10 3.27 -0.77
C GLU A 23 -12.21 4.51 -0.87
N GLY A 24 -11.88 5.14 0.27
CA GLY A 24 -11.04 6.34 0.32
C GLY A 24 -9.54 6.09 0.13
N ALA A 25 -9.05 4.85 0.23
CA ALA A 25 -7.66 4.49 -0.01
C ALA A 25 -7.35 4.40 -1.51
N THR A 26 -7.20 5.56 -2.16
CA THR A 26 -6.84 5.63 -3.59
C THR A 26 -5.36 5.29 -3.81
N LEU A 27 -5.01 4.83 -5.02
CA LEU A 27 -3.61 4.55 -5.39
C LEU A 27 -2.69 5.78 -5.19
N ALA A 28 -3.21 7.00 -5.35
CA ALA A 28 -2.44 8.21 -5.11
C ALA A 28 -2.07 8.37 -3.62
N ARG A 29 -3.03 8.17 -2.71
CA ARG A 29 -2.78 8.22 -1.26
C ARG A 29 -1.85 7.11 -0.78
N LEU A 30 -2.01 5.90 -1.32
CA LEU A 30 -1.14 4.76 -1.00
C LEU A 30 0.29 5.02 -1.49
N SER A 31 0.44 5.59 -2.69
CA SER A 31 1.73 6.02 -3.24
C SER A 31 2.40 7.10 -2.39
N GLU A 32 1.65 8.12 -1.99
CA GLU A 32 2.14 9.20 -1.12
C GLU A 32 2.56 8.67 0.26
N ALA A 33 1.74 7.84 0.90
CA ALA A 33 2.03 7.31 2.23
C ALA A 33 3.22 6.33 2.27
N THR A 34 3.41 5.56 1.20
CA THR A 34 4.53 4.61 1.10
C THR A 34 5.82 5.25 0.56
N GLY A 35 5.73 6.45 -0.03
CA GLY A 35 6.83 7.08 -0.78
C GLY A 35 7.18 6.34 -2.08
N LEU A 36 6.40 5.33 -2.46
CA LEU A 36 6.60 4.55 -3.67
C LEU A 36 5.71 5.09 -4.78
N GLY A 37 6.26 5.28 -5.97
CA GLY A 37 5.46 5.65 -7.13
C GLY A 37 4.44 4.56 -7.51
N LYS A 38 3.36 4.92 -8.21
CA LYS A 38 2.34 3.98 -8.71
C LYS A 38 2.95 2.75 -9.40
N ALA A 39 3.93 2.93 -10.27
CA ALA A 39 4.58 1.84 -10.99
C ALA A 39 5.32 0.88 -10.04
N SER A 40 5.96 1.41 -9.00
CA SER A 40 6.67 0.63 -7.99
C SER A 40 5.73 -0.14 -7.07
N LEU A 41 4.50 0.36 -6.86
CA LEU A 41 3.45 -0.34 -6.11
C LEU A 41 2.75 -1.43 -6.93
N SER A 42 2.61 -1.24 -8.26
CA SER A 42 2.01 -2.26 -9.14
C SER A 42 2.85 -3.52 -9.29
N SER A 43 4.18 -3.42 -9.14
CA SER A 43 5.09 -4.59 -9.26
C SER A 43 4.88 -5.65 -8.17
N PRO A 44 4.89 -5.31 -6.86
CA PRO A 44 4.58 -6.25 -5.78
C PRO A 44 3.09 -6.52 -5.59
N PHE A 45 2.21 -5.68 -6.16
CA PHE A 45 0.75 -5.81 -6.04
C PHE A 45 0.10 -5.73 -7.43
N PRO A 46 0.22 -6.77 -8.27
CA PRO A 46 -0.33 -6.78 -9.63
C PRO A 46 -1.85 -6.66 -9.67
N LYS A 47 -2.57 -7.11 -8.62
CA LYS A 47 -4.03 -6.89 -8.50
C LYS A 47 -4.37 -5.54 -7.85
N GLY A 48 -3.37 -4.71 -7.61
CA GLY A 48 -3.53 -3.35 -7.11
C GLY A 48 -4.10 -3.29 -5.70
N LYS A 49 -5.08 -2.41 -5.51
CA LYS A 49 -5.62 -2.01 -4.20
C LYS A 49 -6.25 -3.18 -3.42
N GLU A 50 -6.88 -4.14 -4.10
CA GLU A 50 -7.48 -5.32 -3.45
C GLU A 50 -6.41 -6.18 -2.76
N GLU A 51 -5.29 -6.40 -3.44
CA GLU A 51 -4.17 -7.17 -2.90
C GLU A 51 -3.44 -6.41 -1.80
N MET A 52 -3.33 -5.08 -1.93
CA MET A 52 -2.82 -4.22 -0.85
C MET A 52 -3.73 -4.26 0.38
N ALA A 53 -5.05 -4.32 0.20
CA ALA A 53 -6.02 -4.44 1.28
C ALA A 53 -5.95 -5.83 1.95
N ALA A 54 -5.75 -6.89 1.16
CA ALA A 54 -5.55 -8.23 1.69
C ALA A 54 -4.24 -8.37 2.46
N ALA A 55 -3.19 -7.64 2.07
CA ALA A 55 -1.89 -7.66 2.73
C ALA A 55 -1.84 -6.92 4.08
N VAL A 56 -2.88 -6.14 4.42
CA VAL A 56 -2.99 -5.44 5.71
C VAL A 56 -3.95 -6.13 6.69
N LEU A 57 -4.53 -7.28 6.31
CA LEU A 57 -5.27 -8.19 7.20
C LEU A 57 -4.30 -8.98 8.08
#